data_AF-A0A7J7L7V5-F1
#
_entry.id   AF-A0A7J7L7V5-F1
#
_cell.length_a   1.000
_cell.length_b   1.000
_cell.length_c   1.000
_cell.angle_alpha   90.00
_cell.angle_beta   90.00
_cell.angle_gamma   90.00
#
_symmetry.space_group_name_H-M   'P 1'
#
loop_
_entity.id
_entity.type
_entity.pdbx_description
1 polymer ?
#
loop_
_entity_poly.entity_id
_entity_poly.type
_entity_poly.pdbx_seq_one_letter_code
_entity_poly.pdbx_strand_id
1 'polypeptide(L)'
;MSDANVFFIETILEHHGLLHYFSEINTNPSLIDKEGRLRILPYHDLETSPRCFNPCPPNMCKGVIIERIRESVSAVGRKRFIYVGDGKGDFCPSLKLEEGDHVMPKEDYPTM
;
A
#
# COMPACT_ATOMS: atom_id res chain seq x y z
N MET A 1 -0.23 -0.89 4.03
CA MET A 1 0.43 -0.52 2.75
C MET A 1 0.92 0.91 2.85
N SER A 2 2.09 1.25 2.31
CA SER A 2 2.68 2.59 2.43
C SER A 2 3.56 2.90 1.23
N ASP A 3 3.58 4.16 0.76
CA ASP A 3 4.52 4.63 -0.26
C ASP A 3 5.86 5.09 0.38
N ALA A 4 6.37 4.25 1.28
CA ALA A 4 7.64 4.44 1.99
C ALA A 4 8.64 3.40 1.45
N ASN A 5 9.32 2.63 2.32
CA ASN A 5 10.14 1.50 1.92
C ASN A 5 10.18 0.43 3.02
N VAL A 6 10.54 -0.80 2.64
CA VAL A 6 10.57 -1.96 3.56
C VAL A 6 11.45 -1.67 4.77
N PHE A 7 12.68 -1.19 4.55
CA PHE A 7 13.62 -0.86 5.62
C PHE A 7 13.00 0.08 6.67
N PHE A 8 12.37 1.17 6.24
CA PHE A 8 11.76 2.14 7.16
C PHE A 8 10.54 1.57 7.90
N ILE A 9 9.63 0.91 7.18
CA ILE A 9 8.39 0.38 7.76
C ILE A 9 8.71 -0.74 8.75
N GLU A 10 9.53 -1.72 8.38
CA GLU A 10 9.89 -2.82 9.27
C GLU A 10 10.65 -2.33 10.49
N THR A 11 11.61 -1.40 10.33
CA THR A 11 12.36 -0.83 11.46
C THR A 11 11.41 -0.24 12.52
N ILE A 12 10.42 0.56 12.12
CA ILE A 12 9.47 1.19 13.05
C ILE A 12 8.57 0.13 13.69
N LEU A 13 8.04 -0.81 12.89
CA LEU A 13 7.15 -1.85 13.38
C LEU A 13 7.86 -2.79 14.36
N GLU A 14 9.11 -3.17 14.08
CA GLU A 14 9.93 -4.00 14.96
C GLU A 14 10.26 -3.27 16.27
N HIS A 15 10.67 -2.00 16.18
CA HIS A 15 10.98 -1.18 17.36
C HIS A 15 9.80 -1.10 18.34
N HIS A 16 8.57 -1.00 17.82
CA HIS A 16 7.35 -0.98 18.64
C HIS A 16 6.74 -2.36 18.90
N GLY A 17 7.37 -3.45 18.44
CA GLY A 17 6.84 -4.81 18.58
C GLY A 17 5.53 -5.06 17.84
N LEU A 18 5.22 -4.28 16.80
CA LEU A 18 3.96 -4.31 16.07
C LEU A 18 3.99 -5.18 14.81
N LEU A 19 5.17 -5.62 14.37
CA LEU A 19 5.34 -6.34 13.10
C LEU A 19 4.39 -7.55 12.97
N HIS A 20 4.21 -8.30 14.05
CA HIS A 20 3.39 -9.51 14.09
C HIS A 20 1.87 -9.29 13.95
N TYR A 21 1.39 -8.04 14.02
CA TYR A 21 -0.02 -7.71 13.75
C TYR A 21 -0.35 -7.59 12.26
N PHE A 22 0.67 -7.57 11.39
CA PHE A 22 0.49 -7.44 9.95
C PHE A 22 0.65 -8.80 9.26
N SER A 23 -0.38 -9.24 8.54
CA SER A 23 -0.29 -10.43 7.69
C SER A 23 0.48 -10.17 6.39
N GLU A 24 0.55 -8.91 5.95
CA GLU A 24 1.25 -8.50 4.74
C GLU A 24 1.67 -7.02 4.82
N ILE A 25 2.90 -6.73 4.36
CA ILE A 25 3.41 -5.36 4.21
C ILE A 25 3.65 -5.09 2.72
N ASN A 26 2.88 -4.16 2.16
CA ASN A 26 3.02 -3.71 0.78
C ASN A 26 3.64 -2.31 0.77
N THR A 27 4.90 -2.19 0.35
CA THR A 27 5.68 -0.94 0.27
C THR A 27 6.86 -1.12 -0.69
N ASN A 28 7.48 -0.04 -1.15
CA ASN A 28 8.64 -0.11 -2.04
C ASN A 28 9.76 -1.01 -1.46
N PRO A 29 10.24 -2.03 -2.19
CA PRO A 29 11.30 -2.91 -1.71
C PRO A 29 12.59 -2.15 -1.42
N SER A 30 13.38 -2.68 -0.48
CA SER A 30 14.70 -2.14 -0.19
C SER A 30 15.73 -3.23 0.07
N LEU A 31 16.98 -2.98 -0.33
CA LEU A 31 18.12 -3.87 -0.09
C LEU A 31 19.40 -3.07 0.17
N ILE A 32 20.34 -3.66 0.90
CA ILE A 32 21.70 -3.12 1.02
C ILE A 32 22.55 -3.72 -0.11
N ASP A 33 23.14 -2.88 -0.95
CA ASP A 33 24.01 -3.35 -2.03
C ASP A 33 25.40 -3.78 -1.52
N LYS A 34 26.23 -4.28 -2.43
CA LYS A 34 27.58 -4.79 -2.11
C LYS A 34 28.51 -3.71 -1.55
N GLU A 35 28.19 -2.43 -1.78
CA GLU A 35 28.94 -1.29 -1.29
C GLU A 35 28.36 -0.73 0.02
N GLY A 36 27.39 -1.42 0.63
CA GLY A 36 26.78 -1.02 1.89
C GLY A 36 25.73 0.10 1.76
N ARG A 37 25.24 0.37 0.55
CA ARG A 37 24.25 1.45 0.32
C ARG A 37 22.83 0.91 0.33
N LEU A 38 21.93 1.65 0.96
CA LEU A 38 20.50 1.37 0.89
C LEU A 38 19.97 1.70 -0.51
N ARG A 39 19.43 0.68 -1.18
CA ARG A 39 18.73 0.79 -2.46
C ARG A 39 17.25 0.61 -2.24
N ILE A 40 16.47 1.53 -2.79
CA ILE A 40 15.00 1.47 -2.81
C ILE A 40 14.59 1.22 -4.26
N LEU A 41 13.71 0.26 -4.45
CA LEU A 41 13.18 -0.14 -5.76
C LEU A 41 11.70 0.23 -5.82
N PRO A 42 11.14 0.53 -7.01
CA PRO A 42 9.71 0.76 -7.13
C PRO A 42 8.95 -0.54 -6.79
N TYR A 43 7.78 -0.39 -6.16
CA TYR A 43 6.91 -1.53 -5.88
C TYR A 43 6.33 -2.14 -7.18
N HIS A 44 5.91 -1.27 -8.09
CA HIS A 44 5.45 -1.66 -9.43
C HIS A 44 6.62 -1.64 -10.40
N ASP A 45 6.67 -2.66 -11.26
CA ASP A 45 7.56 -2.63 -12.42
C ASP A 45 7.10 -1.51 -13.38
N LEU A 46 7.99 -0.55 -13.64
CA LEU A 46 7.66 0.68 -14.36
C LEU A 46 7.33 0.46 -15.84
N GLU A 47 7.77 -0.67 -16.41
CA GLU A 47 7.59 -0.99 -17.83
C GLU A 47 6.34 -1.85 -18.06
N THR A 48 6.06 -2.78 -17.14
CA THR A 48 5.08 -3.84 -17.33
C THR A 48 3.82 -3.69 -16.48
N SER A 49 3.85 -2.88 -15.42
CA SER A 49 2.69 -2.76 -14.54
C SER A 49 1.55 -1.99 -15.19
N PRO A 50 0.28 -2.40 -14.95
CA PRO A 50 -0.88 -1.67 -15.44
C PRO A 50 -0.83 -0.21 -14.99
N ARG A 51 -0.94 0.71 -15.95
CA ARG A 51 -0.98 2.14 -15.64
C ARG A 51 -2.29 2.46 -14.93
N CYS A 52 -2.18 3.08 -13.77
CA CYS A 52 -3.33 3.65 -13.10
C CYS A 52 -3.76 4.94 -13.82
N PHE A 53 -5.06 5.10 -14.09
CA PHE A 53 -5.61 6.32 -14.69
C PHE A 53 -5.78 7.47 -13.68
N ASN A 54 -5.56 7.21 -12.39
CA ASN A 54 -5.52 8.22 -11.34
C ASN A 54 -4.11 8.81 -11.19
N PRO A 55 -3.94 10.02 -10.60
CA PRO A 55 -2.64 10.66 -10.37
C PRO A 55 -1.86 9.97 -9.23
N CYS A 56 -1.52 8.70 -9.42
CA CYS A 56 -0.69 7.93 -8.51
C CYS A 56 0.79 8.10 -8.87
N PRO A 57 1.68 8.05 -7.87
CA PRO A 57 3.11 7.92 -8.12
C PRO A 57 3.41 6.69 -8.98
N PRO A 58 4.36 6.78 -9.94
CA PRO A 58 4.64 5.68 -10.87
C PRO A 58 5.20 4.44 -10.17
N ASN A 59 5.90 4.63 -9.05
CA ASN A 59 6.50 3.55 -8.29
C ASN A 59 5.48 2.69 -7.53
N MET A 60 4.35 3.27 -7.09
CA MET A 60 3.39 2.56 -6.24
C MET A 60 1.97 3.15 -6.33
N CYS A 61 1.07 2.40 -6.94
CA CYS A 61 -0.37 2.66 -6.93
C CYS A 61 -1.04 1.76 -5.87
N LYS A 62 -1.53 2.38 -4.78
CA LYS A 62 -2.25 1.69 -3.71
C LYS A 62 -3.58 1.08 -4.17
N GLY A 63 -4.22 1.64 -5.20
CA GLY A 63 -5.47 1.09 -5.76
C GLY A 63 -5.30 -0.29 -6.39
N VAL A 64 -4.25 -0.47 -7.20
CA VAL A 64 -3.89 -1.77 -7.79
C VAL A 64 -3.57 -2.81 -6.71
N ILE A 65 -2.95 -2.38 -5.60
CA ILE A 65 -2.65 -3.25 -4.48
C ILE A 65 -3.94 -3.73 -3.79
N ILE A 66 -4.94 -2.86 -3.59
CA ILE A 66 -6.25 -3.27 -3.05
C ILE A 66 -6.93 -4.28 -3.97
N GLU A 67 -6.92 -4.06 -5.28
CA GLU A 67 -7.51 -5.00 -6.24
C GLU A 67 -6.88 -6.39 -6.13
N ARG A 68 -5.54 -6.46 -6.11
CA ARG A 68 -4.80 -7.72 -5.90
C ARG A 68 -5.14 -8.39 -4.57
N ILE A 69 -5.23 -7.62 -3.47
CA ILE A 69 -5.62 -8.17 -2.15
C ILE A 69 -7.05 -8.70 -2.20
N ARG A 70 -7.97 -7.99 -2.86
CA ARG A 70 -9.35 -8.44 -3.03
C ARG A 70 -9.40 -9.77 -3.77
N GLU A 71 -8.70 -9.88 -4.89
CA GLU A 71 -8.61 -11.13 -5.66
C GLU A 71 -8.06 -12.29 -4.82
N SER A 72 -7.04 -12.05 -4.00
CA SER A 72 -6.44 -13.10 -3.15
C SER A 72 -7.37 -13.57 -2.02
N VAL A 73 -8.18 -12.68 -1.43
CA VAL A 73 -9.12 -13.05 -0.36
C VAL A 73 -10.48 -13.54 -0.87
N SER A 74 -10.83 -13.24 -2.13
CA SER A 74 -12.11 -13.63 -2.76
C SER A 74 -12.29 -15.15 -2.83
N ALA A 75 -11.20 -15.91 -2.90
CA ALA A 75 -11.22 -17.37 -2.86
C ALA A 75 -11.84 -17.93 -1.55
N VAL A 76 -11.91 -17.11 -0.49
CA VAL A 76 -12.45 -17.46 0.84
C VAL A 76 -13.83 -16.81 1.08
N GLY A 77 -14.45 -16.28 0.03
CA GLY A 77 -15.73 -15.57 0.05
C GLY A 77 -15.59 -14.04 0.16
N ARG A 78 -16.72 -13.32 0.12
CA ARG A 78 -16.74 -11.84 0.18
C ARG A 78 -16.23 -11.38 1.56
N LYS A 79 -15.11 -10.66 1.57
CA LYS A 79 -14.58 -9.96 2.74
C LYS A 79 -14.94 -8.47 2.66
N ARG A 80 -15.24 -7.87 3.81
CA ARG A 80 -15.40 -6.41 3.94
C ARG A 80 -14.03 -5.77 4.10
N PHE A 81 -13.79 -4.69 3.37
CA PHE A 81 -12.59 -3.89 3.44
C PHE A 81 -12.84 -2.64 4.30
N ILE A 82 -11.93 -2.38 5.24
CA ILE A 82 -11.85 -1.12 5.97
C ILE A 82 -10.50 -0.52 5.62
N TYR A 83 -10.53 0.61 4.92
CA TYR A 83 -9.34 1.29 4.44
C TYR A 83 -9.09 2.55 5.26
N VAL A 84 -7.88 2.67 5.81
CA VAL A 84 -7.46 3.78 6.67
C VAL A 84 -6.30 4.49 5.99
N GLY A 85 -6.40 5.81 5.85
CA GLY A 85 -5.45 6.64 5.13
C GLY A 85 -5.50 8.10 5.55
N ASP A 86 -4.46 8.85 5.24
CA ASP A 86 -4.23 10.18 5.77
C ASP A 86 -3.89 11.24 4.71
N GLY A 87 -3.91 10.88 3.42
CA GLY A 87 -3.58 11.86 2.40
C GLY A 87 -4.07 11.57 1.00
N LYS A 88 -3.68 12.45 0.08
CA LYS A 88 -4.07 12.41 -1.33
C LYS A 88 -3.71 11.10 -2.04
N GLY A 89 -2.64 10.42 -1.60
CA GLY A 89 -2.23 9.11 -2.12
C GLY A 89 -3.23 7.98 -1.84
N ASP A 90 -4.21 8.24 -0.98
CA ASP A 90 -5.21 7.28 -0.52
C ASP A 90 -6.56 7.44 -1.27
N PHE A 91 -6.63 8.41 -2.19
CA PHE A 91 -7.80 8.60 -3.05
C PHE A 91 -8.00 7.44 -4.01
N CYS A 92 -6.98 7.05 -4.77
CA CYS A 92 -7.09 5.95 -5.72
C CYS A 92 -7.61 4.64 -5.09
N PRO A 93 -7.08 4.16 -3.95
CA PRO A 93 -7.63 2.96 -3.30
C PRO A 93 -9.06 3.12 -2.80
N SER A 94 -9.49 4.31 -2.37
CA SER A 94 -10.89 4.53 -1.98
C SER A 94 -11.87 4.32 -3.14
N LEU A 95 -11.46 4.61 -4.38
CA LEU A 95 -12.26 4.35 -5.58
C LEU A 95 -12.39 2.86 -5.94
N LYS A 96 -11.62 1.98 -5.28
CA LYS A 96 -11.62 0.52 -5.50
C LYS A 96 -12.44 -0.25 -4.46
N LEU A 97 -13.11 0.47 -3.56
CA LEU A 97 -13.97 -0.12 -2.56
C LEU A 97 -15.37 -0.35 -3.11
N GLU A 98 -16.04 -1.38 -2.60
CA GLU A 98 -17.38 -1.78 -3.03
C GLU A 98 -18.44 -1.43 -1.97
N GLU A 99 -19.70 -1.68 -2.31
CA GLU A 99 -20.81 -1.52 -1.37
C GLU A 99 -20.58 -2.31 -0.07
N GLY A 100 -20.67 -1.61 1.06
CA GLY A 100 -20.45 -2.17 2.39
C GLY A 100 -19.00 -2.15 2.88
N ASP A 101 -18.06 -1.68 2.07
CA ASP A 101 -16.71 -1.32 2.51
C ASP A 101 -16.67 0.10 3.12
N HIS A 102 -15.61 0.41 3.87
CA HIS A 102 -15.48 1.70 4.56
C HIS A 102 -14.12 2.37 4.31
N VAL A 103 -14.15 3.70 4.18
CA VAL A 103 -12.96 4.56 4.22
C VAL A 103 -12.97 5.31 5.54
N MET A 104 -11.83 5.33 6.22
CA MET A 104 -11.59 6.11 7.42
C MET A 104 -10.46 7.11 7.13
N PRO A 105 -10.79 8.29 6.56
CA PRO A 105 -9.79 9.32 6.33
C PRO A 105 -9.38 9.98 7.65
N LYS A 106 -8.15 10.48 7.72
CA LYS A 106 -7.70 11.29 8.84
C LYS A 106 -8.49 12.60 8.90
N GLU A 107 -8.95 12.95 10.10
CA GLU A 107 -9.62 14.22 10.38
C GLU A 107 -8.77 15.41 9.91
N ASP A 108 -9.40 16.39 9.25
CA ASP A 108 -8.77 17.57 8.64
C ASP A 108 -7.77 17.32 7.50
N TYR A 109 -7.71 16.09 6.96
CA TYR A 109 -6.91 15.75 5.78
C TYR A 109 -7.83 15.26 4.65
N PRO A 110 -8.29 16.15 3.77
CA PRO A 110 -9.13 15.78 2.66
C PRO A 110 -8.40 14.78 1.74
N THR A 111 -9.05 13.65 1.48
CA THR A 111 -8.63 12.71 0.44
C THR A 111 -9.05 13.20 -0.96
N MET A 112 -9.82 14.29 -1.05
CA MET A 112 -10.23 15.02 -2.25
C MET A 112 -10.19 16.53 -2.02
#